data_AF-A0A2A5M341-F1
#
_entry.id   AF-A0A2A5M341-F1
#
_cell.length_a   1.000
_cell.length_b   1.000
_cell.length_c   1.000
_cell.angle_alpha   90.00
_cell.angle_beta   90.00
_cell.angle_gamma   90.00
#
_symmetry.space_group_name_H-M   'P 1'
#
loop_
_entity.id
_entity.type
_entity.pdbx_description
1 polymer ?
#
loop_
_entity_poly.entity_id
_entity_poly.type
_entity_poly.pdbx_seq_one_letter_code
_entity_poly.pdbx_strand_id
1 'polypeptide(L)'
;GPKIRTGELKEPFELKKGDRLDFYRETILGEKIAQNHYKISINQKSILDMLKIDEYIYLYDGSIRAKVLNIDNQKIETIIENDGFLNSNKGINFPNTKINIDVITQKDKNDLLWGIKNEVDFLAISFVQNAHDIDEVREILAQNNAKISIFAKIEKFDAVENIDEIIKSSDGIMVARGDLG
;
A
#
# COMPACT_ATOMS: atom_id res chain seq x y z
N GLY A 1 -2.78 -7.20 5.79
CA GLY A 1 -1.90 -6.58 4.78
C GLY A 1 -1.69 -5.11 5.10
N PRO A 2 -0.47 -4.59 4.90
CA PRO A 2 -0.08 -3.24 5.28
C PRO A 2 -0.66 -2.18 4.30
N LYS A 3 -1.87 -1.69 4.55
CA LYS A 3 -2.42 -0.57 3.76
C LYS A 3 -1.72 0.74 4.13
N ILE A 4 -1.14 1.40 3.14
CA ILE A 4 -0.47 2.70 3.31
C ILE A 4 -1.50 3.81 3.24
N ARG A 5 -1.39 4.78 4.14
CA ARG A 5 -2.36 5.86 4.31
C ARG A 5 -1.68 7.20 4.57
N THR A 6 -2.35 8.27 4.14
CA THR A 6 -2.01 9.63 4.59
C THR A 6 -2.18 9.72 6.11
N GLY A 7 -1.33 10.49 6.76
CA GLY A 7 -1.49 10.86 8.16
C GLY A 7 -2.67 11.83 8.37
N GLU A 8 -2.76 12.37 9.57
CA GLU A 8 -3.76 13.39 9.90
C GLU A 8 -3.47 14.70 9.17
N LEU A 9 -4.52 15.32 8.65
CA LEU A 9 -4.49 16.64 8.05
C LEU A 9 -5.20 17.63 8.98
N LYS A 10 -4.64 18.82 9.14
CA LYS A 10 -5.25 19.92 9.90
C LYS A 10 -6.61 20.32 9.34
N GLU A 11 -6.72 20.29 8.02
CA GLU A 11 -7.93 20.51 7.25
C GLU A 11 -7.83 19.71 5.95
N PRO A 12 -8.96 19.37 5.30
CA PRO A 12 -8.93 18.76 3.99
C PRO A 12 -8.23 19.65 2.95
N PHE A 13 -7.51 19.07 2.00
CA PHE A 13 -6.83 19.82 0.95
C PHE A 13 -7.62 19.75 -0.36
N GLU A 14 -7.91 20.92 -0.93
CA GLU A 14 -8.27 21.04 -2.34
C GLU A 14 -6.99 21.22 -3.16
N LEU A 15 -6.56 20.13 -3.79
CA LEU A 15 -5.35 20.08 -4.61
C LEU A 15 -5.70 20.38 -6.07
N LYS A 16 -4.89 21.23 -6.70
CA LYS A 16 -4.97 21.54 -8.13
C LYS A 16 -3.74 21.00 -8.86
N LYS A 17 -3.90 20.70 -10.15
CA LYS A 17 -2.77 20.37 -11.02
C LYS A 17 -1.69 21.46 -10.93
N GLY A 18 -0.46 21.04 -10.65
CA GLY A 18 0.70 21.92 -10.49
C GLY A 18 1.01 22.29 -9.03
N ASP A 19 0.14 21.97 -8.07
CA ASP A 19 0.44 22.16 -6.65
C ASP A 19 1.61 21.28 -6.21
N ARG A 20 2.41 21.76 -5.25
CA ARG A 20 3.45 20.97 -4.59
C ARG A 20 2.88 20.24 -3.38
N LEU A 21 3.17 18.95 -3.27
CA LEU A 21 2.83 18.14 -2.11
C LEU A 21 4.09 17.41 -1.61
N ASP A 22 4.55 17.80 -0.43
CA ASP A 22 5.77 17.23 0.16
C ASP A 22 5.40 16.11 1.15
N PHE A 23 6.01 14.94 0.98
CA PHE A 23 5.86 13.79 1.89
C PHE A 23 7.04 13.75 2.85
N TYR A 24 6.82 14.16 4.08
CA TYR A 24 7.84 14.17 5.14
C TYR A 24 8.04 12.76 5.71
N ARG A 25 9.31 12.45 6.01
CA ARG A 25 9.72 11.18 6.64
C ARG A 25 9.37 11.15 8.13
N GLU A 26 9.27 12.30 8.78
CA GLU A 26 8.80 12.41 10.16
C GLU A 26 7.26 12.41 10.24
N THR A 27 6.71 12.02 11.40
CA THR A 27 5.26 12.13 11.61
C THR A 27 4.93 13.59 11.86
N ILE A 28 4.13 14.18 10.97
CA ILE A 28 3.68 15.55 11.06
C ILE A 28 2.16 15.64 10.88
N LEU A 29 1.56 16.68 11.45
CA LEU A 29 0.22 17.11 11.06
C LEU A 29 0.30 17.76 9.68
N GLY A 30 -0.41 17.20 8.71
CA GLY A 30 -0.42 17.73 7.35
C GLY A 30 -1.11 19.10 7.32
N GLU A 31 -0.52 20.06 6.61
CA GLU A 31 -1.12 21.38 6.43
C GLU A 31 -0.66 22.05 5.12
N LYS A 32 -1.38 23.09 4.71
CA LYS A 32 -0.96 24.02 3.67
C LYS A 32 0.07 24.99 4.25
N ILE A 33 1.27 25.02 3.67
CA ILE A 33 2.39 25.84 4.17
C ILE A 33 2.63 27.11 3.36
N ALA A 34 2.16 27.14 2.11
CA ALA A 34 2.15 28.34 1.27
C ALA A 34 1.03 28.23 0.22
N GLN A 35 0.89 29.25 -0.62
CA GLN A 35 0.05 29.15 -1.80
C GLN A 35 0.56 27.99 -2.68
N ASN A 36 -0.35 27.06 -3.04
CA ASN A 36 -0.06 25.89 -3.88
C ASN A 36 1.03 24.95 -3.33
N HIS A 37 1.26 24.95 -2.01
CA HIS A 37 2.25 24.08 -1.36
C HIS A 37 1.73 23.50 -0.06
N TYR A 38 1.73 22.17 0.01
CA TYR A 38 1.23 21.36 1.10
C TYR A 38 2.30 20.40 1.59
N LYS A 39 2.21 19.99 2.86
CA LYS A 39 3.04 18.93 3.44
C LYS A 39 2.17 17.89 4.13
N ILE A 40 2.59 16.62 4.06
CA ILE A 40 1.94 15.49 4.74
C ILE A 40 2.98 14.49 5.24
N SER A 41 2.54 13.54 6.05
CA SER A 41 3.29 12.31 6.36
C SER A 41 2.40 11.09 6.07
N ILE A 42 3.00 9.89 6.10
CA ILE A 42 2.29 8.62 5.87
C ILE A 42 2.57 7.63 7.00
N ASN A 43 1.70 6.65 7.18
CA ASN A 43 1.83 5.66 8.25
C ASN A 43 3.01 4.69 8.05
N GLN A 44 3.45 4.46 6.81
CA GLN A 44 4.55 3.55 6.47
C GLN A 44 5.71 4.32 5.82
N LYS A 45 6.54 4.96 6.65
CA LYS A 45 7.58 5.91 6.20
C LYS A 45 8.72 5.27 5.43
N SER A 46 9.04 4.01 5.73
CA SER A 46 10.15 3.27 5.08
C SER A 46 9.97 3.14 3.57
N ILE A 47 8.73 3.22 3.07
CA ILE A 47 8.50 3.19 1.62
C ILE A 47 9.10 4.41 0.90
N LEU A 48 9.23 5.55 1.60
CA LEU A 48 9.79 6.77 1.02
C LEU A 48 11.27 6.59 0.68
N ASP A 49 11.96 5.61 1.29
CA ASP A 49 13.34 5.25 0.95
C ASP A 49 13.45 4.47 -0.37
N MET A 50 12.35 3.89 -0.83
CA MET A 50 12.31 3.02 -2.01
C MET A 50 11.89 3.78 -3.29
N LEU A 51 11.36 4.99 -3.13
CA LEU A 51 10.90 5.81 -4.25
C LEU A 51 12.05 6.29 -5.12
N LYS A 52 11.75 6.52 -6.41
CA LYS A 52 12.67 7.14 -7.35
C LYS A 52 12.06 8.39 -7.96
N ILE A 53 12.93 9.29 -8.42
CA ILE A 53 12.51 10.44 -9.25
C ILE A 53 11.74 9.91 -10.46
N ASP A 54 10.73 10.68 -10.89
CA ASP A 54 9.79 10.37 -11.96
C ASP A 54 8.76 9.25 -11.67
N GLU A 55 8.81 8.59 -10.51
CA GLU A 55 7.74 7.66 -10.10
C GLU A 55 6.44 8.41 -9.71
N TYR A 56 5.32 7.68 -9.73
CA TYR A 56 4.01 8.21 -9.36
C TYR A 56 3.55 7.69 -8.00
N ILE A 57 2.97 8.60 -7.22
CA ILE A 57 2.28 8.32 -5.97
C ILE A 57 0.79 8.59 -6.21
N TYR A 58 -0.04 7.59 -5.91
CA TYR A 58 -1.48 7.66 -6.09
C TYR A 58 -2.15 7.81 -4.73
N LEU A 59 -2.76 8.96 -4.46
CA LEU A 59 -3.47 9.23 -3.22
C LEU A 59 -4.97 9.02 -3.40
N TYR A 60 -5.63 8.72 -2.28
CA TYR A 60 -7.05 8.46 -2.21
C TYR A 60 -7.50 7.40 -3.22
N ASP A 61 -6.88 6.22 -3.10
CA ASP A 61 -7.20 5.03 -3.88
C ASP A 61 -7.21 5.33 -5.40
N GLY A 62 -6.20 6.08 -5.87
CA GLY A 62 -6.01 6.39 -7.29
C GLY A 62 -6.62 7.71 -7.77
N SER A 63 -7.45 8.38 -6.96
CA SER A 63 -8.17 9.59 -7.39
C SER A 63 -7.25 10.79 -7.62
N ILE A 64 -6.09 10.84 -6.97
CA ILE A 64 -5.12 11.93 -7.08
C ILE A 64 -3.77 11.33 -7.43
N ARG A 65 -3.12 11.86 -8.46
CA ARG A 65 -1.79 11.44 -8.90
C ARG A 65 -0.78 12.55 -8.62
N ALA A 66 0.31 12.17 -7.97
CA ALA A 66 1.46 13.03 -7.71
C ALA A 66 2.70 12.41 -8.35
N LYS A 67 3.53 13.23 -9.02
CA LYS A 67 4.78 12.80 -9.63
C LYS A 67 5.96 13.21 -8.76
N VAL A 68 6.86 12.28 -8.45
CA VAL A 68 8.07 12.56 -7.67
C VAL A 68 9.02 13.42 -8.49
N LEU A 69 9.37 14.60 -7.95
CA LEU A 69 10.30 15.54 -8.56
C LEU A 69 11.70 15.42 -7.97
N ASN A 70 11.78 15.25 -6.66
CA ASN A 70 13.04 15.25 -5.93
C ASN A 70 12.91 14.43 -4.64
N ILE A 71 14.04 13.88 -4.20
CA ILE A 71 14.14 13.03 -3.02
C ILE A 71 15.30 13.54 -2.17
N ASP A 72 15.01 13.88 -0.92
CA ASP A 72 16.03 14.26 0.05
C ASP A 72 15.88 13.50 1.37
N ASN A 73 16.77 13.81 2.32
CA ASN A 73 16.85 13.13 3.62
C ASN A 73 15.68 13.47 4.56
N GLN A 74 14.91 14.52 4.29
CA GLN A 74 13.79 14.97 5.12
C GLN A 74 12.44 14.61 4.50
N LYS A 75 12.33 14.69 3.17
CA LYS A 75 11.07 14.60 2.44
C LYS A 75 11.23 14.14 0.99
N ILE A 76 10.09 13.78 0.41
CA ILE A 76 9.89 13.57 -1.02
C ILE A 76 9.09 14.76 -1.55
N GLU A 77 9.65 15.46 -2.54
CA GLU A 77 8.97 16.58 -3.19
C GLU A 77 8.23 16.07 -4.42
N THR A 78 6.94 16.41 -4.52
CA THR A 78 6.09 15.97 -5.63
C THR A 78 5.29 17.11 -6.22
N ILE A 79 4.80 16.90 -7.45
CA ILE A 79 3.84 17.79 -8.11
C ILE A 79 2.55 17.05 -8.41
N ILE A 80 1.42 17.69 -8.10
CA ILE A 80 0.09 17.15 -8.37
C ILE A 80 -0.20 17.22 -9.87
N GLU A 81 -0.67 16.11 -10.46
CA GLU A 81 -0.92 16.02 -11.90
C GLU A 81 -2.39 16.18 -12.29
N ASN A 82 -3.30 16.11 -11.33
CA ASN A 82 -4.74 16.30 -11.52
C ASN A 82 -5.40 16.92 -10.28
N ASP A 83 -6.53 17.57 -10.50
CA ASP A 83 -7.32 18.15 -9.41
C ASP A 83 -7.91 17.04 -8.53
N GLY A 84 -8.05 17.32 -7.22
CA GLY A 84 -8.70 16.41 -6.30
C GLY A 84 -8.79 16.92 -4.87
N PHE A 85 -9.44 16.15 -4.02
CA PHE A 85 -9.70 16.50 -2.63
C PHE A 85 -9.15 15.43 -1.69
N LEU A 86 -8.18 15.81 -0.86
CA LEU A 86 -7.49 14.89 0.05
C LEU A 86 -7.96 15.11 1.50
N ASN A 87 -8.26 14.00 2.18
CA ASN A 87 -8.61 13.98 3.61
C ASN A 87 -7.59 13.14 4.40
N SER A 88 -7.69 13.15 5.72
CA SER A 88 -6.91 12.25 6.60
C SER A 88 -7.16 10.78 6.28
N ASN A 89 -6.15 9.93 6.55
CA ASN A 89 -6.25 8.47 6.56
C ASN A 89 -6.70 7.84 5.23
N LYS A 90 -6.48 8.53 4.09
CA LYS A 90 -6.82 8.04 2.75
C LYS A 90 -5.73 7.10 2.23
N GLY A 91 -6.14 6.09 1.48
CA GLY A 91 -5.24 5.08 0.92
C GLY A 91 -4.24 5.70 -0.04
N ILE A 92 -2.99 5.22 0.00
CA ILE A 92 -1.92 5.62 -0.91
C ILE A 92 -1.33 4.38 -1.56
N ASN A 93 -1.17 4.44 -2.88
CA ASN A 93 -0.56 3.38 -3.68
C ASN A 93 0.70 3.90 -4.38
N PHE A 94 1.68 3.02 -4.51
CA PHE A 94 2.98 3.27 -5.14
C PHE A 94 3.21 2.18 -6.20
N PRO A 95 2.51 2.25 -7.35
CA PRO A 95 2.43 1.13 -8.29
C PRO A 95 3.77 0.79 -8.93
N ASN A 96 4.68 1.77 -9.05
CA ASN A 96 5.98 1.59 -9.69
C ASN A 96 7.10 1.26 -8.71
N THR A 97 6.83 1.33 -7.41
CA THR A 97 7.85 1.14 -6.38
C THR A 97 7.87 -0.31 -5.94
N LYS A 98 9.04 -0.95 -6.04
CA LYS A 98 9.25 -2.30 -5.51
C LYS A 98 9.33 -2.23 -3.99
N ILE A 99 8.27 -2.69 -3.33
CA ILE A 99 8.10 -2.58 -1.89
C ILE A 99 8.51 -3.89 -1.25
N ASN A 100 9.74 -3.94 -0.72
CA ASN A 100 10.22 -5.11 0.01
C ASN A 100 9.74 -5.09 1.47
N ILE A 101 8.43 -5.08 1.67
CA ILE A 101 7.79 -5.18 2.99
C ILE A 101 7.21 -6.59 3.13
N ASP A 102 7.43 -7.20 4.29
CA ASP A 102 6.79 -8.47 4.65
C ASP A 102 5.28 -8.38 4.44
N VAL A 103 4.73 -9.25 3.59
CA VAL A 103 3.30 -9.27 3.28
C VAL A 103 2.47 -9.63 4.52
N ILE A 104 3.04 -10.44 5.41
CA ILE A 104 2.42 -10.88 6.66
C ILE A 104 2.99 -10.10 7.86
N THR A 105 2.24 -9.12 8.35
CA THR A 105 2.60 -8.40 9.58
C THR A 105 2.30 -9.23 10.84
N GLN A 106 2.84 -8.84 12.00
CA GLN A 106 2.48 -9.49 13.28
C GLN A 106 0.97 -9.45 13.57
N LYS A 107 0.29 -8.36 13.15
CA LYS A 107 -1.16 -8.26 13.24
C LYS A 107 -1.83 -9.31 12.34
N ASP A 108 -1.35 -9.47 11.11
CA ASP A 108 -1.89 -10.47 10.18
C ASP A 108 -1.71 -11.89 10.70
N LYS A 109 -0.59 -12.21 11.37
CA LYS A 109 -0.39 -13.50 12.05
C LYS A 109 -1.44 -13.74 13.14
N ASN A 110 -1.74 -12.72 13.94
CA ASN A 110 -2.79 -12.82 14.97
C ASN A 110 -4.18 -13.02 14.35
N ASP A 111 -4.50 -12.31 13.27
CA ASP A 111 -5.78 -12.43 12.55
C ASP A 111 -5.92 -13.83 11.90
N LEU A 112 -4.82 -14.38 11.37
CA LEU A 112 -4.77 -15.72 10.78
C LEU A 112 -5.05 -16.79 11.86
N LEU A 113 -4.40 -16.70 13.01
CA LEU A 113 -4.66 -17.58 14.16
C LEU A 113 -6.11 -17.47 14.67
N TRP A 114 -6.65 -16.25 14.68
CA TRP A 114 -8.06 -16.04 14.98
C TRP A 114 -8.97 -16.73 13.95
N GLY A 115 -8.65 -16.61 12.66
CA GLY A 115 -9.38 -17.28 11.58
C GLY A 115 -9.36 -18.80 11.72
N ILE A 116 -8.20 -19.39 12.03
CA ILE A 116 -8.05 -20.83 12.32
C ILE A 116 -8.98 -21.25 13.46
N LYS A 117 -8.96 -20.52 14.58
CA LYS A 117 -9.77 -20.83 15.76
C LYS A 117 -11.28 -20.80 15.47
N ASN A 118 -11.71 -20.00 14.50
CA ASN A 118 -13.11 -19.85 14.12
C ASN A 118 -13.48 -20.64 12.86
N GLU A 119 -12.61 -21.53 12.38
CA GLU A 119 -12.88 -22.46 11.28
C GLU A 119 -13.39 -21.76 10.01
N VAL A 120 -12.80 -20.61 9.66
CA VAL A 120 -13.17 -19.90 8.42
C VAL A 120 -12.83 -20.74 7.19
N ASP A 121 -13.67 -20.67 6.14
CA ASP A 121 -13.47 -21.47 4.92
C ASP A 121 -12.32 -20.96 4.04
N PHE A 122 -12.13 -19.63 4.01
CA PHE A 122 -11.22 -18.95 3.10
C PHE A 122 -10.43 -17.85 3.79
N LEU A 123 -9.16 -17.71 3.40
CA LEU A 123 -8.31 -16.56 3.74
C LEU A 123 -7.95 -15.80 2.46
N ALA A 124 -8.26 -14.51 2.41
CA ALA A 124 -7.87 -13.64 1.30
C ALA A 124 -6.63 -12.83 1.68
N ILE A 125 -5.48 -13.15 1.07
CA ILE A 125 -4.19 -12.55 1.40
C ILE A 125 -4.00 -11.31 0.54
N SER A 126 -3.86 -10.15 1.18
CA SER A 126 -3.71 -8.86 0.49
C SER A 126 -2.25 -8.56 0.17
N PHE A 127 -2.01 -7.86 -0.93
CA PHE A 127 -0.72 -7.38 -1.41
C PHE A 127 0.31 -8.49 -1.64
N VAL A 128 -0.15 -9.66 -2.08
CA VAL A 128 0.72 -10.78 -2.51
C VAL A 128 1.61 -10.29 -3.64
N GLN A 129 2.90 -10.59 -3.58
CA GLN A 129 3.92 -10.17 -4.54
C GLN A 129 4.55 -11.34 -5.27
N ASN A 130 4.66 -12.50 -4.61
CA ASN A 130 5.29 -13.71 -5.13
C ASN A 130 4.70 -14.96 -4.47
N ALA A 131 5.15 -16.14 -4.91
CA ALA A 131 4.70 -17.42 -4.34
C ALA A 131 5.07 -17.61 -2.86
N HIS A 132 6.21 -17.05 -2.42
CA HIS A 132 6.70 -17.20 -1.05
C HIS A 132 5.72 -16.61 -0.01
N ASP A 133 5.06 -15.48 -0.35
CA ASP A 133 4.05 -14.87 0.52
C ASP A 133 2.89 -15.84 0.83
N ILE A 134 2.52 -16.68 -0.13
CA ILE A 134 1.46 -17.68 0.02
C ILE A 134 1.96 -18.91 0.77
N ASP A 135 3.20 -19.32 0.49
CA ASP A 135 3.83 -20.44 1.16
C ASP A 135 4.01 -20.18 2.66
N GLU A 136 4.32 -18.94 3.08
CA GLU A 136 4.38 -18.55 4.51
C GLU A 136 3.02 -18.73 5.20
N VAL A 137 1.91 -18.28 4.58
CA VAL A 137 0.55 -18.50 5.11
C VAL A 137 0.25 -19.99 5.22
N ARG A 138 0.61 -20.76 4.19
CA ARG A 138 0.38 -22.21 4.14
C ARG A 138 1.15 -22.95 5.22
N GLU A 139 2.39 -22.55 5.51
CA GLU A 139 3.16 -23.10 6.61
C GLU A 139 2.49 -22.85 7.97
N ILE A 140 1.99 -21.63 8.20
CA ILE A 140 1.27 -21.30 9.44
C ILE A 140 0.01 -22.16 9.60
N LEU A 141 -0.77 -22.35 8.53
CA LEU A 141 -1.94 -23.24 8.56
C LEU A 141 -1.55 -24.69 8.87
N ALA A 142 -0.48 -25.19 8.23
CA ALA A 142 0.00 -26.56 8.43
C ALA A 142 0.47 -26.80 9.88
N GLN A 143 1.20 -25.85 10.47
CA GLN A 143 1.64 -25.91 11.87
C GLN A 143 0.46 -25.94 12.88
N ASN A 144 -0.71 -25.45 12.48
CA ASN A 144 -1.93 -25.44 13.29
C ASN A 144 -2.95 -26.51 12.86
N ASN A 145 -2.55 -27.45 11.99
CA ASN A 145 -3.41 -28.51 11.45
C ASN A 145 -4.71 -27.97 10.79
N ALA A 146 -4.68 -26.74 10.28
CA ALA A 146 -5.83 -26.08 9.67
C ALA A 146 -5.89 -26.36 8.16
N LYS A 147 -7.09 -26.62 7.64
CA LYS A 147 -7.35 -26.82 6.21
C LYS A 147 -8.26 -25.70 5.71
N ILE A 148 -7.66 -24.55 5.46
CA ILE A 148 -8.35 -23.34 4.99
C ILE A 148 -7.81 -23.00 3.61
N SER A 149 -8.70 -22.63 2.68
CA SER A 149 -8.29 -22.29 1.31
C SER A 149 -7.70 -20.88 1.24
N ILE A 150 -6.57 -20.72 0.55
CA ILE A 150 -5.85 -19.45 0.44
C ILE A 150 -6.13 -18.80 -0.92
N PHE A 151 -6.70 -17.60 -0.89
CA PHE A 151 -6.96 -16.77 -2.07
C PHE A 151 -5.96 -15.61 -2.12
N ALA A 152 -5.10 -15.59 -3.14
CA ALA A 152 -4.18 -14.47 -3.34
C ALA A 152 -4.91 -13.29 -3.96
N LYS A 153 -4.81 -12.10 -3.34
CA LYS A 153 -5.32 -10.86 -3.93
C LYS A 153 -4.23 -10.22 -4.80
N ILE A 154 -4.54 -10.06 -6.09
CA ILE A 154 -3.66 -9.42 -7.06
C ILE A 154 -3.96 -7.92 -7.06
N GLU A 155 -3.02 -7.16 -6.50
CA GLU A 155 -3.18 -5.73 -6.17
C GLU A 155 -2.00 -4.87 -6.66
N LYS A 156 -0.93 -5.48 -7.18
CA LYS A 156 0.29 -4.77 -7.63
C LYS A 156 0.84 -5.35 -8.92
N PHE A 157 1.63 -4.54 -9.63
CA PHE A 157 2.32 -4.96 -10.85
C PHE A 157 3.26 -6.15 -10.63
N ASP A 158 4.05 -6.17 -9.54
CA ASP A 158 4.94 -7.30 -9.25
C ASP A 158 4.16 -8.63 -9.13
N ALA A 159 2.94 -8.59 -8.59
CA ALA A 159 2.07 -9.77 -8.50
C ALA A 159 1.56 -10.24 -9.87
N VAL A 160 1.38 -9.31 -10.81
CA VAL A 160 1.02 -9.62 -12.20
C VAL A 160 2.22 -10.22 -12.94
N GLU A 161 3.43 -9.69 -12.72
CA GLU A 161 4.67 -10.25 -13.28
C GLU A 161 4.91 -11.68 -12.79
N ASN A 162 4.63 -11.96 -11.51
CA ASN A 162 4.82 -13.26 -10.87
C ASN A 162 3.54 -14.14 -10.87
N ILE A 163 2.56 -13.85 -11.72
CA ILE A 163 1.22 -14.45 -11.60
C ILE A 163 1.24 -15.99 -11.71
N ASP A 164 2.11 -16.54 -12.55
CA ASP A 164 2.19 -18.00 -12.79
C ASP A 164 2.64 -18.77 -11.54
N GLU A 165 3.56 -18.22 -10.76
CA GLU A 165 4.01 -18.86 -9.52
C GLU A 165 2.99 -18.66 -8.39
N ILE A 166 2.36 -17.49 -8.31
CA ILE A 166 1.30 -17.20 -7.33
C ILE A 166 0.11 -18.13 -7.53
N ILE A 167 -0.31 -18.37 -8.79
CA ILE A 167 -1.39 -19.31 -9.11
C ILE A 167 -1.04 -20.72 -8.64
N LYS A 168 0.20 -21.18 -8.82
CA LYS A 168 0.63 -22.52 -8.41
C LYS A 168 0.62 -22.70 -6.89
N SER A 169 0.98 -21.66 -6.14
CA SER A 169 0.99 -21.71 -4.67
C SER A 169 -0.38 -21.44 -4.04
N SER A 170 -1.34 -20.84 -4.75
CA SER A 170 -2.66 -20.45 -4.20
C SER A 170 -3.77 -21.45 -4.52
N ASP A 171 -4.83 -21.46 -3.70
CA ASP A 171 -6.05 -22.25 -3.96
C ASP A 171 -7.05 -21.46 -4.84
N GLY A 172 -6.89 -20.14 -4.90
CA GLY A 172 -7.66 -19.26 -5.77
C GLY A 172 -7.02 -17.88 -5.90
N ILE A 173 -7.52 -17.11 -6.87
CA ILE A 173 -7.08 -15.73 -7.13
C ILE A 173 -8.25 -14.77 -7.00
N MET A 174 -7.99 -13.60 -6.44
CA MET A 174 -8.92 -12.47 -6.37
C MET A 174 -8.31 -11.25 -7.06
N VAL A 175 -8.89 -10.81 -8.18
CA VAL A 175 -8.44 -9.60 -8.89
C VAL A 175 -9.02 -8.37 -8.19
N ALA A 176 -8.22 -7.74 -7.34
CA ALA A 176 -8.62 -6.59 -6.55
C ALA A 176 -8.42 -5.28 -7.33
N ARG A 177 -9.33 -5.04 -8.29
CA ARG A 177 -9.27 -3.92 -9.25
C ARG A 177 -9.13 -2.53 -8.63
N GLY A 178 -9.56 -2.33 -7.39
CA GLY A 178 -9.47 -1.03 -6.71
C GLY A 178 -8.04 -0.67 -6.31
N ASP A 179 -7.22 -1.66 -5.95
CA ASP A 179 -5.82 -1.43 -5.58
C ASP A 179 -4.85 -1.70 -6.75
N LEU A 180 -5.23 -2.59 -7.69
CA LEU A 180 -4.43 -2.94 -8.87
C LEU A 180 -4.33 -1.83 -9.94
N GLY A 181 -5.30 -0.92 -9.98
CA GLY A 181 -5.47 0.10 -11.02
C GLY A 181 -4.54 1.30 -10.94
#